data_AF-A0A222MWV2-F1
#
_entry.id   AF-A0A222MWV2-F1
#
_cell.length_a   1.000
_cell.length_b   1.000
_cell.length_c   1.000
_cell.angle_alpha   90.00
_cell.angle_beta   90.00
_cell.angle_gamma   90.00
#
_symmetry.space_group_name_H-M   'P 1'
#
loop_
_entity.id
_entity.type
_entity.pdbx_description
1 polymer ?
#
loop_
_entity_poly.entity_id
_entity_poly.type
_entity_poly.pdbx_seq_one_letter_code
_entity_poly.pdbx_strand_id
1 'polypeptide(L)'
;MQENQPSPYDTSQDKARFEALNNELAQAEASLENNFIDFAVQNLDEKAEELFFEDKKAFIKNLLDMQNAHYAQQVGSKKEELASLENSIKEKEGLQGIEAAQNEFLQKHPEADINTLTEFYNEDLGNKYKAELDKLAPNEFFEVLYQIYQSATGTAAKQEEDLPKQLQANASDTQTTSLSSDELPMSRI
;
A
#
# COMPACT_ATOMS: atom_id res chain seq x y z
N MET A 1 6.34 -33.85 11.33
CA MET A 1 5.07 -33.30 10.81
C MET A 1 4.84 -32.02 11.59
N GLN A 2 5.27 -30.88 11.06
CA GLN A 2 4.92 -29.59 11.66
C GLN A 2 3.46 -29.32 11.27
N GLU A 3 2.62 -29.17 12.28
CA GLU A 3 1.23 -28.79 12.10
C GLU A 3 1.18 -27.50 11.30
N ASN A 4 0.32 -27.51 10.28
CA ASN A 4 0.04 -26.41 9.38
C ASN A 4 -0.66 -25.30 10.18
N GLN A 5 0.11 -24.54 10.97
CA GLN A 5 -0.37 -23.32 11.61
C GLN A 5 -0.79 -22.38 10.46
N PRO A 6 -2.06 -21.92 10.42
CA PRO A 6 -2.48 -20.98 9.41
C PRO A 6 -1.57 -19.74 9.49
N SER A 7 -1.03 -19.32 8.35
CA SER A 7 -0.21 -18.10 8.28
C SER A 7 -1.00 -16.95 8.90
N PRO A 8 -0.36 -16.07 9.70
CA PRO A 8 -1.02 -14.90 10.26
C PRO A 8 -1.60 -13.96 9.18
N TYR A 9 -1.19 -14.14 7.92
CA TYR A 9 -1.64 -13.40 6.76
C TYR A 9 -2.63 -14.19 5.87
N ASP A 10 -3.16 -15.32 6.34
CA ASP A 10 -4.19 -16.05 5.60
C ASP A 10 -5.44 -15.17 5.39
N THR A 11 -5.79 -14.98 4.11
CA THR A 11 -6.93 -14.16 3.66
C THR A 11 -8.15 -14.99 3.28
N SER A 12 -8.11 -16.31 3.40
CA SER A 12 -9.18 -17.22 2.95
C SER A 12 -10.54 -16.88 3.56
N GLN A 13 -10.60 -16.66 4.88
CA GLN A 13 -11.84 -16.31 5.58
C GLN A 13 -12.32 -14.89 5.22
N ASP A 14 -11.40 -13.92 5.15
CA ASP A 14 -11.74 -12.54 4.81
C ASP A 14 -12.31 -12.45 3.39
N LYS A 15 -11.73 -13.19 2.42
CA LYS A 15 -12.22 -13.28 1.04
C LYS A 15 -13.60 -13.92 0.96
N ALA A 16 -13.82 -15.01 1.68
CA ALA A 16 -15.14 -15.66 1.74
C ALA A 16 -16.20 -14.72 2.31
N ARG A 17 -15.86 -13.98 3.37
CA ARG A 17 -16.75 -12.96 3.95
C ARG A 17 -17.00 -11.80 3.00
N PHE A 18 -15.96 -11.31 2.31
CA PHE A 18 -16.07 -10.26 1.31
C PHE A 18 -17.04 -10.65 0.19
N GLU A 19 -16.90 -11.85 -0.36
CA GLU A 19 -17.79 -12.35 -1.42
C GLU A 19 -19.23 -12.48 -0.93
N ALA A 20 -19.44 -13.05 0.26
CA ALA A 20 -20.77 -13.17 0.85
C ALA A 20 -21.43 -11.80 1.05
N LEU A 21 -20.70 -10.85 1.63
CA LEU A 21 -21.19 -9.49 1.89
C LEU A 21 -21.48 -8.73 0.60
N ASN A 22 -20.63 -8.89 -0.42
CA ASN A 22 -20.83 -8.28 -1.74
C ASN A 22 -22.11 -8.81 -2.41
N ASN A 23 -22.37 -10.12 -2.30
CA ASN A 23 -23.60 -10.72 -2.82
C ASN A 23 -24.84 -10.23 -2.06
N GLU A 24 -24.77 -10.16 -0.73
CA GLU A 24 -25.86 -9.59 0.08
C GLU A 24 -26.13 -8.13 -0.26
N LEU A 25 -25.08 -7.34 -0.47
CA LEU A 25 -25.20 -5.93 -0.85
C LEU A 25 -25.88 -5.79 -2.21
N ALA A 26 -25.47 -6.59 -3.21
CA ALA A 26 -26.10 -6.58 -4.53
C ALA A 26 -27.59 -6.95 -4.48
N GLN A 27 -27.96 -7.92 -3.64
CA GLN A 27 -29.36 -8.29 -3.43
C GLN A 27 -30.16 -7.18 -2.73
N ALA A 28 -29.57 -6.54 -1.71
CA ALA A 28 -30.17 -5.41 -1.02
C ALA A 28 -30.38 -4.23 -1.98
N GLU A 29 -29.38 -3.90 -2.80
CA GLU A 29 -29.45 -2.83 -3.80
C GLU A 29 -30.50 -3.12 -4.88
N ALA A 30 -30.64 -4.37 -5.32
CA ALA A 30 -31.65 -4.76 -6.32
C ALA A 30 -33.09 -4.58 -5.85
N SER A 31 -33.34 -4.61 -4.53
CA SER A 31 -34.66 -4.41 -3.93
C SER A 31 -34.81 -3.04 -3.26
N LEU A 32 -33.76 -2.22 -3.25
CA LEU A 32 -33.67 -1.01 -2.42
C LEU A 32 -34.72 0.05 -2.77
N GLU A 33 -34.98 0.26 -4.06
CA GLU A 33 -35.99 1.21 -4.52
C GLU A 33 -37.40 0.76 -4.15
N ASN A 34 -37.74 -0.51 -4.37
CA ASN A 34 -39.06 -1.05 -4.03
C ASN A 34 -39.30 -1.05 -2.51
N ASN A 35 -38.29 -1.45 -1.73
CA ASN A 35 -38.36 -1.41 -0.26
C ASN A 35 -38.51 0.03 0.24
N PHE A 36 -37.85 1.00 -0.42
CA PHE A 36 -38.04 2.41 -0.09
C PHE A 36 -39.45 2.90 -0.43
N ILE A 37 -40.04 2.49 -1.55
CA ILE A 37 -41.43 2.85 -1.89
C ILE A 37 -42.39 2.34 -0.81
N ASP A 38 -42.27 1.07 -0.42
CA ASP A 38 -43.10 0.48 0.64
C ASP A 38 -42.90 1.20 1.98
N PHE A 39 -41.65 1.53 2.31
CA PHE A 39 -41.32 2.32 3.50
C PHE A 39 -41.93 3.72 3.43
N ALA A 40 -41.77 4.43 2.32
CA ALA A 40 -42.28 5.79 2.15
C ALA A 40 -43.80 5.85 2.24
N VAL A 41 -44.52 4.91 1.61
CA VAL A 41 -45.99 4.81 1.71
C VAL A 41 -46.46 4.63 3.16
N GLN A 42 -45.69 3.92 3.99
CA GLN A 42 -46.03 3.71 5.40
C GLN A 42 -45.61 4.87 6.32
N ASN A 43 -44.70 5.74 5.88
CA ASN A 43 -44.07 6.77 6.71
C ASN A 43 -44.32 8.21 6.23
N LEU A 44 -45.06 8.39 5.13
CA LEU A 44 -45.63 9.67 4.76
C LEU A 44 -46.81 9.97 5.70
N ASP A 45 -46.61 10.93 6.59
CA ASP A 45 -47.64 11.41 7.50
C ASP A 45 -48.50 12.52 6.88
N GLU A 46 -49.62 12.87 7.53
CA GLU A 46 -50.54 13.91 7.05
C GLU A 46 -49.83 15.24 6.76
N LYS A 47 -48.79 15.56 7.54
CA LYS A 47 -47.98 16.77 7.37
C LYS A 47 -47.13 16.71 6.10
N ALA A 48 -46.53 15.56 5.79
CA ALA A 48 -45.81 15.36 4.54
C ALA A 48 -46.78 15.40 3.34
N GLU A 49 -47.98 14.84 3.47
CA GLU A 49 -49.00 14.91 2.42
C GLU A 49 -49.49 16.35 2.17
N GLU A 50 -49.62 17.17 3.21
CA GLU A 50 -49.98 18.59 3.07
C GLU A 50 -48.93 19.35 2.23
N LEU A 51 -47.64 19.05 2.42
CA LEU A 51 -46.57 19.63 1.60
C LEU A 51 -46.76 19.32 0.10
N PHE A 52 -47.34 18.19 -0.28
CA PHE A 52 -47.57 17.88 -1.70
C PHE A 52 -48.50 18.92 -2.36
N PHE A 53 -49.46 19.45 -1.61
CA PHE A 53 -50.42 20.45 -2.09
C PHE A 53 -49.92 21.88 -1.90
N GLU A 54 -49.27 22.18 -0.77
CA GLU A 54 -48.86 23.54 -0.41
C GLU A 54 -47.48 23.94 -0.94
N ASP A 55 -46.50 23.03 -0.87
CA ASP A 55 -45.12 23.27 -1.29
C ASP A 55 -44.48 21.98 -1.84
N LYS A 56 -44.74 21.74 -3.13
CA LYS A 56 -44.19 20.58 -3.85
C LYS A 56 -42.67 20.47 -3.76
N LYS A 57 -41.95 21.59 -3.64
CA LYS A 57 -40.49 21.55 -3.53
C LYS A 57 -40.07 21.01 -2.16
N ALA A 58 -40.72 21.47 -1.10
CA ALA A 58 -40.51 20.95 0.24
C ALA A 58 -40.89 19.46 0.35
N PHE A 59 -41.99 19.05 -0.28
CA PHE A 59 -42.39 17.63 -0.36
C PHE A 59 -41.31 16.75 -1.00
N ILE A 60 -40.84 17.12 -2.20
CA ILE A 60 -39.80 16.35 -2.91
C ILE A 60 -38.50 16.30 -2.08
N LYS A 61 -38.13 17.41 -1.42
CA LYS A 61 -36.96 17.41 -0.54
C LYS A 61 -37.12 16.43 0.63
N ASN A 62 -38.28 16.41 1.28
CA ASN A 62 -38.57 15.48 2.37
C ASN A 62 -38.47 14.01 1.92
N LEU A 63 -39.00 13.68 0.74
CA LEU A 63 -38.92 12.34 0.18
C LEU A 63 -37.47 11.91 -0.11
N LEU A 64 -36.65 12.82 -0.65
CA LEU A 64 -35.22 12.56 -0.90
C LEU A 64 -34.42 12.39 0.40
N ASP A 65 -34.70 13.21 1.42
CA ASP A 65 -34.07 13.09 2.73
C ASP A 65 -34.42 11.73 3.38
N MET A 66 -35.68 11.30 3.24
CA MET A 66 -36.14 9.98 3.69
C MET A 66 -35.45 8.84 2.94
N GLN A 67 -35.32 8.95 1.61
CA GLN A 67 -34.62 7.97 0.79
C GLN A 67 -33.16 7.82 1.22
N ASN A 68 -32.45 8.94 1.38
CA ASN A 68 -31.05 8.94 1.79
C ASN A 68 -30.86 8.29 3.16
N ALA A 69 -31.74 8.60 4.13
CA ALA A 69 -31.71 7.98 5.44
C ALA A 69 -31.98 6.46 5.37
N HIS A 70 -32.95 6.04 4.58
CA HIS A 70 -33.27 4.62 4.37
C HIS A 70 -32.07 3.88 3.76
N TYR A 71 -31.44 4.46 2.74
CA TYR A 71 -30.30 3.85 2.05
C TYR A 71 -29.08 3.77 2.96
N ALA A 72 -28.79 4.82 3.72
CA ALA A 72 -27.71 4.82 4.70
C ALA A 72 -27.88 3.70 5.74
N GLN A 73 -29.11 3.44 6.20
CA GLN A 73 -29.39 2.37 7.16
C GLN A 73 -29.30 0.96 6.56
N GLN A 74 -29.79 0.77 5.33
CA GLN A 74 -29.89 -0.56 4.72
C GLN A 74 -28.56 -1.04 4.13
N VAL A 75 -27.78 -0.15 3.53
CA VAL A 75 -26.56 -0.51 2.79
C VAL A 75 -25.30 0.21 3.25
N GLY A 76 -25.41 1.28 4.07
CA GLY A 76 -24.26 2.07 4.50
C GLY A 76 -23.24 1.27 5.30
N SER A 77 -23.66 0.62 6.39
CA SER A 77 -22.77 -0.20 7.23
C SER A 77 -22.15 -1.37 6.48
N LYS A 78 -22.90 -1.99 5.56
CA LYS A 78 -22.39 -3.08 4.71
C LYS A 78 -21.33 -2.60 3.72
N LYS A 79 -21.49 -1.40 3.16
CA LYS A 79 -20.48 -0.78 2.29
C LYS A 79 -19.19 -0.45 3.05
N GLU A 80 -19.34 0.08 4.27
CA GLU A 80 -18.19 0.37 5.15
C GLU A 80 -17.44 -0.92 5.53
N GLU A 81 -18.16 -1.97 5.90
CA GLU A 81 -17.58 -3.26 6.23
C GLU A 81 -16.86 -3.89 5.02
N LEU A 82 -17.45 -3.79 3.83
CA LEU A 82 -16.85 -4.31 2.60
C LEU A 82 -15.54 -3.58 2.26
N ALA A 83 -15.51 -2.25 2.39
CA ALA A 83 -14.29 -1.46 2.21
C ALA A 83 -13.21 -1.81 3.26
N SER A 84 -13.62 -2.05 4.51
CA SER A 84 -12.71 -2.48 5.58
C SER A 84 -12.10 -3.85 5.29
N LEU A 85 -12.92 -4.82 4.86
CA LEU A 85 -12.47 -6.15 4.45
C LEU A 85 -11.52 -6.08 3.25
N GLU A 86 -11.83 -5.27 2.25
CA GLU A 86 -10.96 -5.08 1.08
C GLU A 86 -9.57 -4.58 1.49
N ASN A 87 -9.51 -3.59 2.39
CA ASN A 87 -8.24 -3.07 2.90
C ASN A 87 -7.47 -4.12 3.72
N SER A 88 -8.15 -4.85 4.61
CA SER A 88 -7.56 -5.95 5.39
C SER A 88 -6.97 -7.03 4.49
N ILE A 89 -7.69 -7.43 3.44
CA ILE A 89 -7.22 -8.43 2.47
C ILE A 89 -5.97 -7.91 1.76
N LYS A 90 -6.00 -6.68 1.23
CA LYS A 90 -4.85 -6.09 0.52
C LYS A 90 -3.61 -5.99 1.41
N GLU A 91 -3.78 -5.57 2.66
CA GLU A 91 -2.69 -5.48 3.64
C GLU A 91 -2.08 -6.87 3.90
N LYS A 92 -2.91 -7.86 4.22
CA LYS A 92 -2.46 -9.23 4.46
C LYS A 92 -1.79 -9.86 3.24
N GLU A 93 -2.35 -9.67 2.04
CA GLU A 93 -1.73 -10.16 0.80
C GLU A 93 -0.37 -9.51 0.55
N GLY A 94 -0.23 -8.21 0.82
CA GLY A 94 1.05 -7.52 0.74
C GLY A 94 2.10 -8.11 1.69
N LEU A 95 1.72 -8.34 2.95
CA LEU A 95 2.59 -8.94 3.96
C LEU A 95 2.95 -10.40 3.62
N GLN A 96 1.98 -11.18 3.16
CA GLN A 96 2.20 -12.54 2.68
C GLN A 96 3.17 -12.58 1.50
N GLY A 97 3.07 -11.62 0.57
CA GLY A 97 4.00 -11.49 -0.55
C GLY A 97 5.43 -11.19 -0.10
N ILE A 98 5.60 -10.33 0.90
CA ILE A 98 6.91 -10.03 1.50
C ILE A 98 7.48 -11.26 2.21
N GLU A 99 6.68 -11.95 3.02
CA GLU A 99 7.11 -13.17 3.72
C GLU A 99 7.51 -14.28 2.73
N ALA A 100 6.74 -14.45 1.66
CA ALA A 100 7.06 -15.41 0.61
C ALA A 100 8.38 -15.05 -0.10
N ALA A 101 8.59 -13.78 -0.45
CA ALA A 101 9.83 -13.31 -1.07
C ALA A 101 11.04 -13.48 -0.15
N GLN A 102 10.90 -13.18 1.15
CA GLN A 102 11.95 -13.40 2.15
C GLN A 102 12.33 -14.87 2.24
N ASN A 103 11.32 -15.76 2.31
CA ASN A 103 11.55 -17.20 2.37
C ASN A 103 12.19 -17.74 1.09
N GLU A 104 11.77 -17.27 -0.08
CA GLU A 104 12.39 -17.65 -1.37
C GLU A 104 13.84 -17.19 -1.44
N PHE A 105 14.13 -15.95 -1.00
CA PHE A 105 15.49 -15.43 -0.92
C PHE A 105 16.37 -16.26 0.02
N LEU A 106 15.90 -16.60 1.22
CA LEU A 106 16.63 -17.43 2.18
C LEU A 106 16.86 -18.88 1.69
N GLN A 107 15.97 -19.39 0.83
CA GLN A 107 16.20 -20.69 0.19
C GLN A 107 17.32 -20.64 -0.85
N LYS A 108 17.49 -19.50 -1.55
CA LYS A 108 18.56 -19.29 -2.54
C LYS A 108 19.89 -18.93 -1.87
N HIS A 109 19.84 -18.16 -0.79
CA HIS A 109 20.99 -17.66 -0.04
C HIS A 109 20.91 -18.08 1.43
N PRO A 110 21.12 -19.37 1.74
CA PRO A 110 21.03 -19.88 3.12
C PRO A 110 22.08 -19.28 4.06
N GLU A 111 23.15 -18.70 3.53
CA GLU A 111 24.17 -17.97 4.28
C GLU A 111 23.78 -16.51 4.61
N ALA A 112 22.72 -15.99 3.99
CA ALA A 112 22.25 -14.64 4.24
C ALA A 112 21.44 -14.55 5.54
N ASP A 113 21.67 -13.48 6.31
CA ASP A 113 20.91 -13.17 7.51
C ASP A 113 20.04 -11.92 7.29
N ILE A 114 18.72 -12.10 7.32
CA ILE A 114 17.74 -11.03 7.11
C ILE A 114 17.89 -9.92 8.14
N ASN A 115 18.25 -10.23 9.39
CA ASN A 115 18.42 -9.20 10.41
C ASN A 115 19.59 -8.28 10.05
N THR A 116 20.72 -8.88 9.67
CA THR A 116 21.91 -8.15 9.22
C THR A 116 21.61 -7.31 7.98
N LEU A 117 20.88 -7.84 6.99
CA LEU A 117 20.48 -7.08 5.80
C LEU A 117 19.53 -5.93 6.13
N THR A 118 18.62 -6.13 7.08
CA THR A 118 17.68 -5.11 7.54
C THR A 118 18.40 -4.00 8.30
N GLU A 119 19.37 -4.33 9.15
CA GLU A 119 20.24 -3.36 9.82
C GLU A 119 21.03 -2.55 8.79
N PHE A 120 21.67 -3.21 7.81
CA PHE A 120 22.39 -2.54 6.72
C PHE A 120 21.48 -1.58 5.93
N TYR A 121 20.27 -2.01 5.58
CA TYR A 121 19.28 -1.15 4.91
C TYR A 121 18.91 0.07 5.76
N ASN A 122 18.75 -0.08 7.08
CA ASN A 122 18.31 0.98 7.96
C ASN A 122 19.43 1.96 8.34
N GLU A 123 20.63 1.46 8.61
CA GLU A 123 21.70 2.23 9.23
C GLU A 123 22.81 2.64 8.25
N ASP A 124 23.19 1.74 7.32
CA ASP A 124 24.37 1.92 6.48
C ASP A 124 24.04 2.34 5.03
N LEU A 125 22.82 2.05 4.57
CA LEU A 125 22.42 2.32 3.19
C LEU A 125 22.06 3.81 2.99
N GLY A 126 22.69 4.46 2.01
CA GLY A 126 22.40 5.86 1.68
C GLY A 126 20.97 6.06 1.15
N ASN A 127 20.36 7.22 1.45
CA ASN A 127 18.97 7.55 1.07
C ASN A 127 18.64 7.35 -0.42
N LYS A 128 19.62 7.56 -1.31
CA LYS A 128 19.44 7.34 -2.75
C LYS A 128 19.15 5.87 -3.07
N TYR A 129 19.91 4.95 -2.47
CA TYR A 129 19.71 3.51 -2.68
C TYR A 129 18.45 3.00 -2.00
N LYS A 130 18.09 3.53 -0.82
CA LYS A 130 16.80 3.23 -0.19
C LYS A 130 15.63 3.59 -1.12
N ALA A 131 15.64 4.79 -1.69
CA ALA A 131 14.61 5.24 -2.61
C ALA A 131 14.55 4.46 -3.94
N GLU A 132 15.62 3.77 -4.32
CA GLU A 132 15.63 2.84 -5.46
C GLU A 132 15.06 1.47 -5.05
N LEU A 133 15.45 0.94 -3.89
CA LEU A 133 14.93 -0.32 -3.33
C LEU A 133 13.45 -0.26 -3.01
N ASP A 134 12.94 0.84 -2.45
CA ASP A 134 11.53 1.01 -2.05
C ASP A 134 10.54 0.94 -3.22
N LYS A 135 11.05 1.01 -4.46
CA LYS A 135 10.25 0.91 -5.69
C LYS A 135 10.20 -0.51 -6.25
N LEU A 136 11.06 -1.40 -5.75
CA LEU A 136 11.18 -2.75 -6.26
C LEU A 136 10.08 -3.65 -5.71
N ALA A 137 9.76 -4.69 -6.47
CA ALA A 137 8.90 -5.76 -5.96
C ALA A 137 9.60 -6.47 -4.78
N PRO A 138 8.85 -7.05 -3.82
CA PRO A 138 9.45 -7.75 -2.68
C PRO A 138 10.50 -8.80 -3.06
N ASN A 139 10.26 -9.49 -4.18
CA ASN A 139 11.12 -10.54 -4.73
C ASN A 139 12.48 -10.00 -5.19
N GLU A 140 12.51 -8.78 -5.73
CA GLU A 140 13.72 -8.12 -6.22
C GLU A 140 14.43 -7.36 -5.10
N PHE A 141 13.66 -6.85 -4.13
CA PHE A 141 14.15 -6.09 -3.00
C PHE A 141 15.27 -6.82 -2.24
N PHE A 142 15.01 -8.07 -1.82
CA PHE A 142 15.98 -8.84 -1.02
C PHE A 142 17.25 -9.19 -1.82
N GLU A 143 17.11 -9.54 -3.10
CA GLU A 143 18.24 -9.86 -3.99
C GLU A 143 19.16 -8.64 -4.19
N VAL A 144 18.60 -7.49 -4.53
CA VAL A 144 19.39 -6.26 -4.76
C VAL A 144 20.02 -5.78 -3.46
N LEU A 145 19.29 -5.83 -2.34
CA LEU A 145 19.83 -5.48 -1.02
C LEU A 145 21.04 -6.36 -0.67
N TYR A 146 20.95 -7.67 -0.92
CA TYR A 146 22.04 -8.61 -0.67
C TYR A 146 23.26 -8.35 -1.58
N GLN A 147 23.05 -8.04 -2.86
CA GLN A 147 24.14 -7.69 -3.77
C GLN A 147 24.89 -6.42 -3.33
N ILE A 148 24.17 -5.41 -2.88
CA ILE A 148 24.77 -4.17 -2.34
C ILE A 148 25.55 -4.51 -1.07
N TYR A 149 24.97 -5.31 -0.18
CA TYR A 149 25.63 -5.74 1.06
C TYR A 149 26.93 -6.50 0.80
N GLN A 150 26.92 -7.49 -0.11
CA GLN A 150 28.14 -8.22 -0.49
C GLN A 150 29.21 -7.29 -1.10
N SER A 151 28.79 -6.33 -1.91
CA SER A 151 29.68 -5.34 -2.53
C SER A 151 30.30 -4.41 -1.50
N ALA A 152 29.56 -4.03 -0.46
CA ALA A 152 30.01 -3.13 0.60
C ALA A 152 30.92 -3.82 1.63
N THR A 153 30.62 -5.07 1.97
CA THR A 153 31.37 -5.85 2.99
C THR A 153 32.57 -6.61 2.42
N GLY A 154 32.69 -6.67 1.09
CA GLY A 154 33.79 -7.38 0.42
C GLY A 154 33.72 -8.91 0.57
N THR A 155 32.67 -9.44 1.20
CA THR A 155 32.32 -10.87 1.17
C THR A 155 31.65 -11.20 -0.16
N ALA A 156 32.40 -11.08 -1.26
CA ALA A 156 32.03 -11.72 -2.51
C ALA A 156 32.16 -13.24 -2.32
N ALA A 157 31.10 -13.88 -1.84
CA ALA A 157 30.92 -15.29 -2.09
C ALA A 157 30.87 -15.45 -3.62
N LYS A 158 31.76 -16.28 -4.15
CA LYS A 158 31.93 -16.53 -5.59
C LYS A 158 30.63 -17.03 -6.24
N GLN A 159 29.80 -16.13 -6.75
CA GLN A 159 28.85 -16.41 -7.83
C GLN A 159 29.02 -15.31 -8.87
N GLU A 160 29.86 -15.61 -9.86
CA GLU A 160 29.87 -14.94 -11.17
C GLU A 160 28.58 -15.31 -11.92
N GLU A 161 28.14 -14.41 -12.81
CA GLU A 161 26.92 -14.44 -13.65
C GLU A 161 25.68 -13.91 -12.91
N ASP A 162 25.15 -12.70 -13.16
CA ASP A 162 25.06 -11.92 -14.39
C ASP A 162 24.88 -10.43 -13.99
N LEU A 163 25.81 -9.55 -14.37
CA LEU A 163 25.79 -8.13 -14.00
C LEU A 163 24.81 -7.35 -14.90
N PRO A 164 23.82 -6.62 -14.36
CA PRO A 164 23.39 -5.38 -15.00
C PRO A 164 24.55 -4.38 -14.88
N LYS A 165 25.06 -3.94 -16.04
CA LYS A 165 26.17 -3.00 -16.18
C LYS A 165 26.03 -1.80 -15.24
N GLN A 166 27.00 -1.68 -14.34
CA GLN A 166 27.53 -0.45 -13.75
C GLN A 166 26.66 0.80 -13.98
N LEU A 167 25.85 1.17 -12.98
CA LEU A 167 25.41 2.54 -12.81
C LEU A 167 26.65 3.41 -12.56
N GLN A 168 27.18 4.01 -13.63
CA GLN A 168 28.22 5.02 -13.57
C GLN A 168 27.74 6.20 -12.73
N ALA A 169 28.16 6.25 -11.48
CA ALA A 169 28.16 7.47 -10.69
C ALA A 169 29.26 8.38 -11.25
N ASN A 170 28.89 9.42 -11.99
CA ASN A 170 29.78 10.55 -12.25
C ASN A 170 30.08 11.23 -10.92
N ALA A 171 31.13 10.79 -10.23
CA ALA A 171 31.80 11.60 -9.23
C ALA A 171 32.45 12.77 -9.97
N SER A 172 31.86 13.96 -9.81
CA SER A 172 32.52 15.19 -10.25
C SER A 172 33.72 15.42 -9.34
N ASP A 173 34.91 15.22 -9.91
CA ASP A 173 36.20 15.58 -9.34
C ASP A 173 36.21 17.08 -9.02
N THR A 174 36.02 17.47 -7.77
CA THR A 174 36.41 18.79 -7.29
C THR A 174 37.92 18.77 -7.09
N GLN A 175 38.64 19.10 -8.16
CA GLN A 175 40.07 19.37 -8.16
C GLN A 175 40.43 20.41 -7.08
N THR A 176 41.18 19.92 -6.09
CA THR A 176 42.36 20.57 -5.50
C THR A 176 42.74 21.94 -6.07
N THR A 177 42.53 22.99 -5.27
CA THR A 177 43.33 24.22 -5.35
C THR A 177 44.12 24.39 -4.06
N SER A 178 45.35 23.88 -4.07
CA SER A 178 46.41 24.32 -3.17
C SER A 178 47.66 24.60 -3.99
N LEU A 179 48.35 25.70 -3.63
CA LEU A 179 49.61 26.24 -4.18
C LEU A 179 49.41 27.06 -5.47
N SER A 180 49.75 28.35 -5.55
CA SER A 180 51.03 28.94 -5.17
C SER A 180 50.92 30.47 -5.30
N SER A 181 51.13 31.18 -4.20
CA SER A 181 51.34 32.64 -4.20
C SER A 181 52.84 32.89 -4.27
N ASP A 182 53.34 33.02 -5.49
CA ASP A 182 54.66 33.53 -5.80
C ASP A 182 54.47 34.82 -6.59
N GLU A 183 54.89 35.95 -6.01
CA GLU A 183 55.45 37.13 -6.68
C GLU A 183 55.39 38.35 -5.75
N LEU A 184 56.52 38.61 -5.08
CA LEU A 184 56.95 39.98 -4.79
C LEU A 184 58.11 40.30 -5.74
N PRO A 185 58.04 41.43 -6.45
CA PRO A 185 59.22 42.27 -6.61
C PRO A 185 58.96 43.70 -6.14
N MET A 186 59.97 44.23 -5.47
CA MET A 186 60.10 45.58 -4.93
C MET A 186 60.16 46.69 -6.01
N SER A 187 59.58 47.85 -5.68
CA SER A 187 60.04 49.24 -5.95
C SER A 187 59.33 50.11 -7.01
N ARG A 188 58.97 51.31 -6.50
CA ARG A 188 58.77 52.64 -7.14
C ARG A 188 57.43 52.81 -7.88
N ILE A 189 56.59 53.78 -7.52
CA ILE A 189 56.86 55.23 -7.38
C ILE A 189 56.33 55.79 -6.06
#